data_AF-A0A8T5QK94-F1
#
_entry.id   AF-A0A8T5QK94-F1
#
_cell.length_a   1.000
_cell.length_b   1.000
_cell.length_c   1.000
_cell.angle_alpha   90.00
_cell.angle_beta   90.00
_cell.angle_gamma   90.00
#
_symmetry.space_group_name_H-M   'P 1'
#
loop_
_entity.id
_entity.type
_entity.pdbx_description
1 polymer ?
#
loop_
_entity_poly.entity_id
_entity_poly.type
_entity_poly.pdbx_seq_one_letter_code
_entity_poly.pdbx_strand_id
1 'polypeptide(L)'
;MTPLPQQQTQYPQRTPQYQYPQPRPQPRPQQQYLQQRPQPVQPSVISDIKTVHHVLDKKMVIPIIAIIALLVVAFFVYRAITAPEEEEVVFRSIPTLEEAAGAGAELALAPEKPTYCADFVKQGRYSSEDTCFASLAETNRNPDYCLGIDSPSAKDNCFRKVAVEFRDSASCLELKDDRDIAGCLFKVAADANSMEPCFDIPFLNGEFSENHCVFEIAKQHNNQAVCGFIAFGEPPYTEQDCVATVTGA
;
A
#
# COMPACT_ATOMS: atom_id res chain seq x y z
N MET A 1 -31.56 -6.81 64.92
CA MET A 1 -30.91 -6.55 63.62
C MET A 1 -29.75 -7.53 63.52
N THR A 2 -29.90 -8.57 62.71
CA THR A 2 -28.94 -9.69 62.61
C THR A 2 -28.19 -9.54 61.29
N PRO A 3 -26.86 -9.54 61.27
CA PRO A 3 -26.11 -9.35 60.03
C PRO A 3 -26.11 -10.64 59.19
N LEU A 4 -26.28 -10.50 57.87
CA LEU A 4 -26.21 -11.60 56.91
C LEU A 4 -24.77 -12.10 56.71
N PRO A 5 -24.56 -13.41 56.52
CA PRO A 5 -23.23 -13.97 56.31
C PRO A 5 -22.74 -13.72 54.88
N GLN A 6 -21.49 -13.28 54.76
CA GLN A 6 -20.79 -13.16 53.47
C GLN A 6 -20.25 -14.53 53.06
N GLN A 7 -20.69 -15.04 51.91
CA GLN A 7 -20.09 -16.21 51.26
C GLN A 7 -18.91 -15.76 50.39
N GLN A 8 -17.72 -16.26 50.72
CA GLN A 8 -16.53 -16.12 49.89
C GLN A 8 -16.54 -17.21 48.81
N THR A 9 -16.62 -16.80 47.55
CA THR A 9 -16.47 -17.68 46.38
C THR A 9 -14.99 -17.80 46.02
N GLN A 10 -14.40 -18.97 46.25
CA GLN A 10 -13.07 -19.31 45.73
C GLN A 10 -13.19 -19.73 44.26
N TYR A 11 -12.55 -18.98 43.36
CA TYR A 11 -12.41 -19.36 41.96
C TYR A 11 -11.14 -20.22 41.75
N PRO A 12 -11.22 -21.32 40.97
CA PRO A 12 -10.07 -22.18 40.71
C PRO A 12 -9.08 -21.51 39.75
N GLN A 13 -7.82 -21.48 40.16
CA GLN A 13 -6.68 -21.06 39.35
C GLN A 13 -6.41 -22.13 38.28
N ARG A 14 -6.84 -21.89 37.03
CA ARG A 14 -6.30 -22.60 35.86
C ARG A 14 -5.17 -21.77 35.29
N THR A 15 -3.94 -22.26 35.43
CA THR A 15 -2.80 -21.75 34.68
C THR A 15 -2.91 -22.21 33.22
N PRO A 16 -2.92 -21.29 32.23
CA PRO A 16 -2.86 -21.67 30.83
C PRO A 16 -1.47 -22.23 30.51
N GLN A 17 -1.42 -23.47 30.06
CA GLN A 17 -0.22 -24.07 29.46
C GLN A 17 -0.05 -23.45 28.06
N TYR A 18 0.88 -22.50 27.94
CA TYR A 18 1.30 -21.98 26.64
C TYR A 18 2.22 -23.02 25.97
N GLN A 19 1.68 -23.74 24.98
CA GLN A 19 2.49 -24.49 24.04
C GLN A 19 3.13 -23.50 23.08
N TYR A 20 4.46 -23.41 23.11
CA TYR A 20 5.22 -22.62 22.14
C TYR A 20 4.93 -23.14 20.73
N PRO A 21 4.64 -22.26 19.76
CA PRO A 21 4.46 -22.65 18.37
C PRO A 21 5.73 -23.36 17.88
N GLN A 22 5.55 -24.51 17.23
CA GLN A 22 6.66 -25.21 16.59
C GLN A 22 7.29 -24.28 15.52
N PRO A 23 8.62 -24.30 15.35
CA PRO A 23 9.29 -23.54 14.30
C PRO A 23 8.66 -23.86 12.94
N ARG A 24 8.37 -22.82 12.14
CA ARG A 24 7.83 -23.04 10.79
C ARG A 24 8.76 -23.96 10.01
N PRO A 25 8.21 -24.93 9.25
CA PRO A 25 8.99 -25.64 8.24
C PRO A 25 9.68 -24.61 7.36
N GLN A 26 10.99 -24.77 7.15
CA GLN A 26 11.72 -23.85 6.29
C GLN A 26 11.03 -23.74 4.93
N PRO A 27 10.97 -22.53 4.34
CA PRO A 27 10.40 -22.35 3.01
C PRO A 27 11.06 -23.37 2.08
N ARG A 28 10.23 -24.17 1.39
CA ARG A 28 10.74 -25.16 0.43
C ARG A 28 11.69 -24.44 -0.52
N PRO A 29 12.88 -25.00 -0.81
CA PRO A 29 13.79 -24.39 -1.76
C PRO A 29 13.04 -24.08 -3.06
N GLN A 30 13.01 -22.82 -3.47
CA GLN A 30 12.43 -22.39 -4.75
C GLN A 30 13.11 -23.04 -5.97
N GLN A 31 14.16 -23.83 -5.77
CA GLN A 31 14.82 -24.61 -6.81
C GLN A 31 13.91 -25.65 -7.51
N GLN A 32 12.76 -26.02 -6.93
CA GLN A 32 11.83 -26.91 -7.62
C GLN A 32 10.94 -26.20 -8.67
N TYR A 33 10.83 -24.87 -8.64
CA TYR A 33 10.07 -24.13 -9.67
C TYR A 33 10.89 -23.86 -10.96
N LEU A 34 12.22 -24.01 -10.93
CA LEU A 34 13.06 -23.85 -12.11
C LEU A 34 13.26 -25.12 -12.95
N GLN A 35 12.76 -26.28 -12.49
CA GLN A 35 12.81 -27.53 -13.28
C GLN A 35 11.49 -27.93 -13.93
N GLN A 36 10.39 -27.22 -13.65
CA GLN A 36 9.22 -27.30 -14.51
C GLN A 36 9.47 -26.36 -15.70
N ARG A 37 10.31 -26.81 -16.64
CA ARG A 37 10.14 -26.33 -18.01
C ARG A 37 8.67 -26.59 -18.34
N PRO A 38 7.92 -25.58 -18.81
CA PRO A 38 6.59 -25.84 -19.35
C PRO A 38 6.75 -26.97 -20.37
N GLN A 39 6.11 -28.10 -20.09
CA GLN A 39 5.88 -29.12 -21.10
C GLN A 39 5.31 -28.35 -22.30
N PRO A 40 5.85 -28.53 -23.51
CA PRO A 40 5.29 -27.88 -24.69
C PRO A 40 3.81 -28.24 -24.72
N VAL A 41 2.97 -27.25 -24.42
CA VAL A 41 1.52 -27.37 -24.51
C VAL A 41 1.26 -27.88 -25.91
N GLN A 42 0.79 -29.12 -26.01
CA GLN A 42 0.45 -29.66 -27.31
C GLN A 42 -0.59 -28.71 -27.92
N PRO A 43 -0.34 -28.17 -29.13
CA PRO A 43 -1.27 -27.26 -29.78
C PRO A 43 -2.44 -28.08 -30.32
N SER A 44 -3.33 -28.53 -29.44
CA SER A 44 -4.63 -29.05 -29.82
C SER A 44 -5.64 -27.91 -29.68
N VAL A 45 -6.15 -27.48 -30.83
CA VAL A 45 -7.29 -26.57 -31.03
C VAL A 45 -6.96 -25.06 -31.08
N ILE A 46 -6.07 -24.67 -32.00
CA ILE A 46 -6.20 -23.39 -32.74
C ILE A 46 -5.96 -23.69 -34.22
N SER A 47 -6.90 -24.37 -34.88
CA SER A 47 -6.88 -24.58 -36.33
C SER A 47 -7.76 -23.60 -37.11
N ASP A 48 -8.45 -22.65 -36.47
CA ASP A 48 -9.46 -21.82 -37.15
C ASP A 48 -9.33 -20.30 -36.89
N ILE A 49 -8.11 -19.78 -36.85
CA ILE A 49 -7.84 -18.32 -37.01
C ILE A 49 -6.98 -18.08 -38.27
N LYS A 50 -7.29 -18.77 -39.37
CA LYS A 50 -6.73 -18.45 -40.70
C LYS A 50 -7.72 -17.77 -41.64
N THR A 51 -8.94 -17.47 -41.19
CA THR A 51 -10.02 -17.03 -42.09
C THR A 51 -10.53 -15.61 -41.83
N VAL A 52 -9.85 -14.80 -41.00
CA VAL A 52 -10.21 -13.38 -40.79
C VAL A 52 -9.29 -12.42 -41.55
N HIS A 53 -8.24 -12.92 -42.22
CA HIS A 53 -7.33 -12.08 -43.02
C HIS A 53 -7.82 -11.79 -44.45
N HIS A 54 -8.97 -12.33 -44.88
CA HIS A 54 -9.30 -12.33 -46.31
C HIS A 54 -10.50 -11.47 -46.76
N VAL A 55 -11.15 -10.72 -45.87
CA VAL A 55 -12.36 -9.92 -46.22
C VAL A 55 -12.17 -8.40 -46.08
N LEU A 56 -11.02 -7.93 -45.61
CA LEU A 56 -10.68 -6.50 -45.72
C LEU A 56 -10.09 -6.25 -47.11
N ASP A 57 -10.96 -6.03 -48.09
CA ASP A 57 -10.59 -5.51 -49.39
C ASP A 57 -9.67 -4.29 -49.19
N LYS A 58 -8.50 -4.29 -49.84
CA LYS A 58 -7.47 -3.24 -49.70
C LYS A 58 -8.05 -1.83 -49.93
N LYS A 59 -9.19 -1.74 -50.63
CA LYS A 59 -9.94 -0.49 -50.84
C LYS A 59 -10.55 0.11 -49.55
N MET A 60 -10.84 -0.68 -48.52
CA MET A 60 -11.39 -0.18 -47.25
C MET A 60 -10.32 0.10 -46.17
N VAL A 61 -9.12 -0.46 -46.29
CA VAL A 61 -8.05 -0.25 -45.30
C VAL A 61 -7.51 1.19 -45.33
N ILE A 62 -7.35 1.75 -46.54
CA ILE A 62 -6.84 3.12 -46.74
C ILE A 62 -7.75 4.18 -46.08
N PRO A 63 -9.08 4.20 -46.27
CA PRO A 63 -9.94 5.19 -45.63
C PRO A 63 -9.99 5.02 -44.10
N ILE A 64 -9.91 3.79 -43.57
CA ILE A 64 -9.90 3.56 -42.11
C ILE A 64 -8.65 4.18 -41.48
N ILE A 65 -7.46 3.97 -42.08
CA ILE A 65 -6.22 4.56 -41.61
C ILE A 65 -6.29 6.10 -41.66
N ALA A 66 -6.87 6.66 -42.73
CA ALA A 66 -7.05 8.11 -42.86
C ALA A 66 -7.98 8.69 -41.78
N ILE A 67 -9.07 8.00 -41.44
CA ILE A 67 -9.98 8.40 -40.37
C ILE A 67 -9.27 8.36 -39.01
N ILE A 68 -8.52 7.30 -38.71
CA ILE A 68 -7.76 7.19 -37.46
C ILE A 68 -6.73 8.32 -37.35
N ALA A 69 -6.00 8.62 -38.43
CA ALA A 69 -5.05 9.73 -38.46
C ALA A 69 -5.74 11.09 -38.21
N LEU A 70 -6.91 11.32 -38.78
CA LEU A 70 -7.71 12.54 -38.53
C LEU A 70 -8.16 12.64 -37.07
N LEU A 71 -8.61 11.54 -36.46
CA LEU A 71 -9.02 11.51 -35.06
C LEU A 71 -7.84 11.80 -34.12
N VAL A 72 -6.65 11.28 -34.41
CA VAL A 72 -5.44 11.57 -33.63
C VAL A 72 -5.08 13.05 -33.71
N VAL A 73 -5.07 13.64 -34.91
CA VAL A 73 -4.80 15.08 -35.08
C VAL A 73 -5.85 15.92 -34.36
N ALA A 74 -7.13 15.58 -34.48
CA ALA A 74 -8.22 16.26 -33.78
C ALA A 74 -8.06 16.20 -32.25
N PHE A 75 -7.61 15.06 -31.71
CA PHE A 75 -7.34 14.90 -30.29
C PHE A 75 -6.20 15.81 -29.80
N PHE A 76 -5.09 15.90 -30.55
CA PHE A 76 -3.99 16.80 -30.21
C PHE A 76 -4.39 18.28 -30.30
N VAL A 77 -5.16 18.65 -31.33
CA VAL A 77 -5.70 20.01 -31.46
C VAL A 77 -6.66 20.33 -30.32
N TYR A 78 -7.56 19.41 -29.98
CA TYR A 78 -8.47 19.56 -28.85
C TYR A 78 -7.68 19.76 -27.56
N ARG A 79 -6.67 18.93 -27.28
CA ARG A 79 -5.76 19.08 -26.12
C ARG A 79 -5.02 20.41 -26.09
N ALA A 80 -4.63 20.95 -27.25
CA ALA A 80 -3.98 22.25 -27.32
C ALA A 80 -4.95 23.41 -27.07
N ILE A 81 -6.20 23.31 -27.53
CA ILE A 81 -7.24 24.34 -27.34
C ILE A 81 -7.83 24.29 -25.94
N THR A 82 -8.06 23.09 -25.40
CA THR A 82 -8.63 22.89 -24.06
C THR A 82 -7.56 22.62 -23.02
N ALA A 83 -6.30 22.90 -23.31
CA ALA A 83 -5.33 23.11 -22.24
C ALA A 83 -5.92 24.25 -21.41
N PRO A 84 -6.38 23.98 -20.17
CA PRO A 84 -6.88 25.06 -19.34
C PRO A 84 -5.76 26.09 -19.29
N GLU A 85 -6.11 27.35 -19.57
CA GLU A 85 -5.30 28.46 -19.07
C GLU A 85 -5.18 28.16 -17.57
N GLU A 86 -4.03 27.60 -17.17
CA GLU A 86 -3.63 27.66 -15.79
C GLU A 86 -3.78 29.14 -15.46
N GLU A 87 -4.73 29.44 -14.56
CA GLU A 87 -4.92 30.79 -14.06
C GLU A 87 -3.54 31.35 -13.86
N GLU A 88 -3.24 32.47 -14.53
CA GLU A 88 -2.04 33.23 -14.29
C GLU A 88 -2.00 33.44 -12.78
N VAL A 89 -1.22 32.60 -12.10
CA VAL A 89 -0.75 32.87 -10.76
C VAL A 89 -0.01 34.16 -10.94
N VAL A 90 -0.69 35.25 -10.58
CA VAL A 90 -0.21 36.62 -10.66
C VAL A 90 1.18 36.59 -10.10
N PHE A 91 2.13 36.61 -11.03
CA PHE A 91 3.54 36.56 -10.77
C PHE A 91 3.88 37.98 -10.34
N ARG A 92 3.51 38.30 -9.10
CA ARG A 92 4.07 39.41 -8.37
C ARG A 92 5.57 39.15 -8.38
N SER A 93 6.27 39.94 -9.19
CA SER A 93 7.68 40.28 -9.08
C SER A 93 8.51 39.20 -8.40
N ILE A 94 9.21 38.35 -9.17
CA ILE A 94 10.33 37.59 -8.61
C ILE A 94 11.26 38.63 -7.97
N PRO A 95 11.47 38.61 -6.65
CA PRO A 95 12.50 39.41 -6.04
C PRO A 95 13.83 38.97 -6.64
N THR A 96 14.60 39.92 -7.13
CA THR A 96 15.98 39.70 -7.56
C THR A 96 16.71 38.84 -6.53
N LEU A 97 17.53 37.91 -7.02
CA LEU A 97 18.27 36.87 -6.28
C LEU A 97 19.14 37.35 -5.10
N GLU A 98 19.19 38.65 -4.83
CA GLU A 98 19.85 39.27 -3.67
C GLU A 98 18.92 39.51 -2.47
N GLU A 99 17.58 39.43 -2.62
CA GLU A 99 16.62 39.68 -1.52
C GLU A 99 15.85 38.43 -1.04
N ALA A 100 16.16 37.25 -1.58
CA ALA A 100 15.57 35.97 -1.14
C ALA A 100 16.33 35.32 0.04
N ALA A 101 17.05 36.11 0.84
CA ALA A 101 17.69 35.66 2.08
C ALA A 101 16.73 35.62 3.29
N GLY A 102 15.41 35.71 3.07
CA GLY A 102 14.41 35.74 4.13
C GLY A 102 13.25 34.80 3.86
N ALA A 103 13.33 33.60 4.42
CA ALA A 103 12.23 32.63 4.60
C ALA A 103 11.67 31.95 3.34
N GLY A 104 12.12 30.73 3.07
CA GLY A 104 11.28 29.75 2.37
C GLY A 104 11.97 28.72 1.47
N ALA A 105 13.27 28.85 1.21
CA ALA A 105 13.95 28.02 0.22
C ALA A 105 15.22 27.34 0.75
N GLU A 106 15.14 26.68 1.92
CA GLU A 106 16.22 25.77 2.33
C GLU A 106 15.74 24.77 3.40
N LEU A 107 14.99 23.75 2.98
CA LEU A 107 14.87 22.51 3.75
C LEU A 107 15.01 21.28 2.85
N ALA A 108 15.94 21.34 1.91
CA ALA A 108 16.63 20.15 1.43
C ALA A 108 17.82 19.86 2.36
N LEU A 109 17.56 19.82 3.68
CA LEU A 109 18.56 19.48 4.67
C LEU A 109 18.72 17.96 4.65
N ALA A 110 19.88 17.54 4.18
CA ALA A 110 20.40 16.19 4.29
C ALA A 110 20.13 15.59 5.68
N PRO A 111 19.95 14.26 5.80
CA PRO A 111 19.51 13.55 7.02
C PRO A 111 20.51 13.56 8.20
N GLU A 112 21.42 14.52 8.27
CA GLU A 112 22.37 14.66 9.36
C GLU A 112 22.06 15.87 10.24
N LYS A 113 21.02 15.77 11.08
CA LYS A 113 21.16 15.95 12.54
C LYS A 113 19.81 16.00 13.26
N PRO A 114 19.58 15.16 14.29
CA PRO A 114 18.40 15.23 15.16
C PRO A 114 18.38 16.46 16.11
N THR A 115 19.34 17.39 16.02
CA THR A 115 19.48 18.45 17.02
C THR A 115 18.51 19.62 16.85
N TYR A 116 17.86 19.78 15.69
CA TYR A 116 17.01 20.95 15.42
C TYR A 116 15.70 20.95 16.23
N CYS A 117 15.14 19.78 16.55
CA CYS A 117 13.87 19.70 17.27
C CYS A 117 13.97 20.24 18.70
N ALA A 118 15.09 20.01 19.38
CA ALA A 118 15.35 20.60 20.70
C ALA A 118 15.30 22.14 20.67
N ASP A 119 15.83 22.77 19.62
CA ASP A 119 15.83 24.22 19.48
C ASP A 119 14.44 24.77 19.09
N PHE A 120 13.68 24.06 18.25
CA PHE A 120 12.32 24.46 17.93
C PHE A 120 11.35 24.37 19.11
N VAL A 121 11.54 23.39 20.00
CA VAL A 121 10.80 23.31 21.26
C VAL A 121 11.12 24.48 22.18
N LYS A 122 12.41 24.85 22.33
CA LYS A 122 12.81 26.05 23.11
C LYS A 122 12.22 27.35 22.55
N GLN A 123 12.05 27.43 21.23
CA GLN A 123 11.40 28.56 20.56
C GLN A 123 9.86 28.54 20.66
N GLY A 124 9.26 27.50 21.25
CA GLY A 124 7.81 27.35 21.38
C GLY A 124 7.09 27.02 20.06
N ARG A 125 7.80 26.56 19.03
CA ARG A 125 7.19 26.15 17.75
C ARG A 125 6.48 24.81 17.82
N TYR A 126 6.98 23.92 18.68
CA TYR A 126 6.39 22.62 18.96
C TYR A 126 6.26 22.43 20.47
N SER A 127 5.25 21.65 20.88
CA SER A 127 5.01 21.32 22.28
C SER A 127 6.00 20.29 22.84
N SER A 128 6.64 19.50 21.98
CA SER A 128 7.61 18.45 22.34
C SER A 128 8.49 18.08 21.15
N GLU A 129 9.64 17.43 21.41
CA GLU A 129 10.54 16.94 20.36
C GLU A 129 9.87 15.87 19.50
N ASP A 130 9.13 14.94 20.12
CA ASP A 130 8.34 13.91 19.42
C ASP A 130 7.39 14.51 18.37
N THR A 131 6.69 15.60 18.71
CA THR A 131 5.77 16.28 17.78
C THR A 131 6.54 16.95 16.63
N CYS A 132 7.73 17.48 16.91
CA CYS A 132 8.60 18.05 15.89
C CYS A 132 9.08 16.97 14.92
N PHE A 133 9.59 15.84 15.41
CA PHE A 133 10.04 14.73 14.56
C PHE A 133 8.91 14.13 13.71
N ALA A 134 7.73 13.92 14.29
CA ALA A 134 6.57 13.44 13.54
C ALA A 134 6.17 14.41 12.42
N SER A 135 6.16 15.72 12.71
CA SER A 135 5.88 16.76 11.70
C SER A 135 6.93 16.78 10.58
N LEU A 136 8.22 16.60 10.91
CA LEU A 136 9.28 16.48 9.91
C LEU A 136 9.14 15.22 9.06
N ALA A 137 8.78 14.08 9.65
CA ALA A 137 8.56 12.82 8.94
C ALA A 137 7.45 12.96 7.88
N GLU A 138 6.31 13.54 8.27
CA GLU A 138 5.18 13.81 7.38
C GLU A 138 5.56 14.83 6.29
N THR A 139 6.19 15.95 6.67
CA THR A 139 6.49 17.05 5.73
C THR A 139 7.53 16.64 4.68
N ASN A 140 8.55 15.87 5.08
CA ASN A 140 9.64 15.46 4.20
C ASN A 140 9.43 14.07 3.59
N ARG A 141 8.32 13.39 3.92
CA ARG A 141 8.02 12.02 3.48
C ARG A 141 9.16 11.05 3.79
N ASN A 142 9.80 11.23 4.94
CA ASN A 142 10.96 10.43 5.33
C ASN A 142 10.70 9.77 6.70
N PRO A 143 10.53 8.44 6.74
CA PRO A 143 10.27 7.71 7.98
C PRO A 143 11.45 7.73 8.96
N ASP A 144 12.67 8.02 8.50
CA ASP A 144 13.85 8.08 9.38
C ASP A 144 13.69 9.12 10.50
N TYR A 145 12.90 10.19 10.28
CA TYR A 145 12.60 11.15 11.33
C TYR A 145 11.80 10.54 12.48
N CYS A 146 10.97 9.51 12.22
CA CYS A 146 10.25 8.77 13.28
C CYS A 146 11.22 8.06 14.24
N LEU A 147 12.46 7.77 13.84
CA LEU A 147 13.46 7.17 14.71
C LEU A 147 13.88 8.09 15.86
N GLY A 148 13.75 9.41 15.70
CA GLY A 148 14.06 10.41 16.73
C GLY A 148 12.98 10.60 17.79
N ILE A 149 11.85 9.88 17.70
CA ILE A 149 10.76 9.96 18.66
C ILE A 149 11.04 9.04 19.85
N ASP A 150 11.02 9.60 21.07
CA ASP A 150 11.33 8.87 22.30
C ASP A 150 10.13 8.03 22.80
N SER A 151 8.91 8.58 22.69
CA SER A 151 7.71 7.86 23.10
C SER A 151 7.39 6.70 22.14
N PRO A 152 7.37 5.43 22.59
CA PRO A 152 7.14 4.28 21.70
C PRO A 152 5.81 4.36 20.96
N SER A 153 4.74 4.81 21.63
CA SER A 153 3.42 4.93 21.00
C SER A 153 3.35 6.06 19.97
N ALA A 154 4.07 7.16 20.20
CA ALA A 154 4.17 8.25 19.23
C ALA A 154 5.02 7.83 18.02
N LYS A 155 6.07 7.04 18.25
CA LYS A 155 6.93 6.49 17.21
C LYS A 155 6.17 5.54 16.29
N ASP A 156 5.44 4.58 16.85
CA ASP A 156 4.60 3.67 16.08
C ASP A 156 3.51 4.43 15.29
N ASN A 157 2.92 5.48 15.88
CA ASN A 157 1.95 6.31 15.17
C ASN A 157 2.59 7.09 14.00
N CYS A 158 3.82 7.59 14.17
CA CYS A 158 4.57 8.27 13.13
C CYS A 158 4.82 7.36 11.93
N PHE A 159 5.39 6.16 12.15
CA PHE A 159 5.64 5.20 11.08
C PHE A 159 4.36 4.81 10.35
N ARG A 160 3.29 4.52 11.09
CA ARG A 160 1.98 4.15 10.52
C ARG A 160 1.41 5.24 9.63
N LYS A 161 1.49 6.51 10.05
CA LYS A 161 1.01 7.64 9.24
C LYS A 161 1.83 7.81 7.97
N VAL A 162 3.15 7.86 8.07
CA VAL A 162 4.07 8.00 6.93
C VAL A 162 3.85 6.86 5.94
N ALA A 163 3.78 5.62 6.43
CA ALA A 163 3.52 4.43 5.62
C ALA A 163 2.22 4.54 4.81
N VAL A 164 1.12 4.91 5.47
CA VAL A 164 -0.21 4.99 4.83
C VAL A 164 -0.29 6.18 3.87
N GLU A 165 0.14 7.37 4.30
CA GLU A 165 0.02 8.60 3.50
C GLU A 165 0.89 8.55 2.24
N PHE A 166 2.07 7.94 2.32
CA PHE A 166 3.01 7.85 1.21
C PHE A 166 3.09 6.46 0.57
N ARG A 167 2.21 5.54 0.99
CA ARG A 167 2.13 4.15 0.51
C ARG A 167 3.46 3.41 0.62
N ASP A 168 4.22 3.69 1.67
CA ASP A 168 5.50 3.06 1.96
C ASP A 168 5.30 1.86 2.90
N SER A 169 5.22 0.66 2.32
CA SER A 169 5.04 -0.57 3.10
C SER A 169 6.24 -0.89 4.00
N ALA A 170 7.45 -0.46 3.64
CA ALA A 170 8.65 -0.74 4.45
C ALA A 170 8.55 -0.08 5.83
N SER A 171 7.99 1.14 5.89
CA SER A 171 7.71 1.84 7.15
C SER A 171 6.77 1.08 8.09
N CYS A 172 5.86 0.25 7.57
CA CYS A 172 5.01 -0.59 8.43
C CYS A 172 5.81 -1.66 9.19
N LEU A 173 6.94 -2.12 8.65
CA LEU A 173 7.77 -3.17 9.25
C LEU A 173 8.58 -2.68 10.46
N GLU A 174 8.67 -1.36 10.65
CA GLU A 174 9.31 -0.73 11.81
C GLU A 174 8.40 -0.70 13.05
N LEU A 175 7.11 -1.08 12.91
CA LEU A 175 6.18 -1.18 14.02
C LEU A 175 6.53 -2.38 14.92
N LYS A 176 6.30 -2.24 16.23
CA LYS A 176 6.70 -3.26 17.20
C LYS A 176 5.75 -4.46 17.29
N ASP A 177 4.45 -4.24 17.10
CA ASP A 177 3.42 -5.25 17.31
C ASP A 177 2.97 -5.84 15.97
N ASP A 178 2.97 -7.18 15.85
CA ASP A 178 2.62 -7.87 14.60
C ASP A 178 1.21 -7.54 14.10
N ARG A 179 0.25 -7.25 15.01
CA ARG A 179 -1.10 -6.82 14.64
C ARG A 179 -1.08 -5.41 14.06
N ASP A 180 -0.26 -4.53 14.60
CA ASP A 180 -0.05 -3.18 14.06
C ASP A 180 0.64 -3.22 12.69
N ILE A 181 1.65 -4.08 12.52
CA ILE A 181 2.30 -4.33 11.22
C ILE A 181 1.26 -4.80 10.19
N ALA A 182 0.50 -5.85 10.52
CA ALA A 182 -0.52 -6.41 9.63
C ALA A 182 -1.59 -5.38 9.23
N GLY A 183 -2.10 -4.61 10.20
CA GLY A 183 -3.10 -3.57 9.94
C GLY A 183 -2.55 -2.41 9.10
N CYS A 184 -1.28 -2.02 9.32
CA CYS A 184 -0.60 -1.01 8.52
C CYS A 184 -0.43 -1.46 7.07
N LEU A 185 0.14 -2.66 6.85
CA LEU A 185 0.35 -3.23 5.51
C LEU A 185 -0.97 -3.41 4.74
N PHE A 186 -2.01 -3.90 5.41
CA PHE A 186 -3.35 -4.00 4.82
C PHE A 186 -3.86 -2.64 4.32
N LYS A 187 -3.71 -1.59 5.13
CA LYS A 187 -4.16 -0.25 4.76
C LYS A 187 -3.33 0.33 3.61
N VAL A 188 -2.02 0.13 3.62
CA VAL A 188 -1.14 0.53 2.51
C VAL A 188 -1.53 -0.18 1.23
N ALA A 189 -1.78 -1.49 1.27
CA ALA A 189 -2.24 -2.27 0.13
C ALA A 189 -3.55 -1.72 -0.44
N ALA A 190 -4.54 -1.43 0.42
CA ALA A 190 -5.84 -0.90 0.04
C ALA A 190 -5.75 0.50 -0.58
N ASP A 191 -5.01 1.42 0.05
CA ASP A 191 -4.86 2.79 -0.43
C ASP A 191 -4.01 2.86 -1.71
N ALA A 192 -3.08 1.92 -1.90
CA ALA A 192 -2.26 1.79 -3.11
C ALA A 192 -2.92 0.99 -4.24
N ASN A 193 -4.02 0.28 -3.97
CA ASN A 193 -4.57 -0.76 -4.86
C ASN A 193 -3.47 -1.74 -5.33
N SER A 194 -2.63 -2.19 -4.40
CA SER A 194 -1.53 -3.11 -4.66
C SER A 194 -1.58 -4.26 -3.68
N MET A 195 -1.45 -5.48 -4.19
CA MET A 195 -1.37 -6.69 -3.37
C MET A 195 0.02 -6.94 -2.79
N GLU A 196 1.06 -6.23 -3.26
CA GLU A 196 2.44 -6.45 -2.84
C GLU A 196 2.62 -6.39 -1.31
N PRO A 197 2.08 -5.39 -0.58
CA PRO A 197 2.20 -5.34 0.88
C PRO A 197 1.50 -6.49 1.61
N CYS A 198 0.53 -7.16 0.98
CA CYS A 198 -0.19 -8.28 1.60
C CYS A 198 0.73 -9.48 1.88
N PHE A 199 1.79 -9.67 1.08
CA PHE A 199 2.73 -10.79 1.20
C PHE A 199 3.69 -10.65 2.39
N ASP A 200 3.82 -9.44 2.94
CA ASP A 200 4.66 -9.16 4.11
C ASP A 200 3.88 -9.25 5.44
N ILE A 201 2.58 -9.54 5.39
CA ILE A 201 1.74 -9.61 6.59
C ILE A 201 2.20 -10.79 7.46
N PRO A 202 2.55 -10.54 8.74
CA PRO A 202 2.92 -11.62 9.64
C PRO A 202 1.72 -12.55 9.86
N PHE A 203 2.00 -13.85 9.94
CA PHE A 203 0.96 -14.85 10.22
C PHE A 203 0.42 -14.66 11.65
N LEU A 204 -0.76 -14.06 11.75
CA LEU A 204 -1.54 -13.95 12.97
C LEU A 204 -2.58 -15.07 12.98
N ASN A 205 -2.89 -15.64 14.15
CA ASN A 205 -3.83 -16.76 14.29
C ASN A 205 -5.30 -16.34 13.99
N GLY A 206 -5.61 -16.01 12.73
CA GLY A 206 -6.97 -15.93 12.17
C GLY A 206 -7.56 -14.54 11.89
N GLU A 207 -6.99 -13.43 12.38
CA GLU A 207 -7.58 -12.09 12.15
C GLU A 207 -7.07 -11.40 10.88
N PHE A 208 -5.77 -11.50 10.62
CA PHE A 208 -5.14 -10.94 9.43
C PHE A 208 -4.27 -12.01 8.80
N SER A 209 -4.64 -12.39 7.58
CA SER A 209 -3.85 -13.25 6.72
C SER A 209 -3.60 -12.54 5.41
N GLU A 210 -2.54 -12.95 4.72
CA GLU A 210 -2.25 -12.58 3.34
C GLU A 210 -3.50 -12.75 2.45
N ASN A 211 -4.17 -13.90 2.56
CA ASN A 211 -5.40 -14.20 1.81
C ASN A 211 -6.55 -13.22 2.13
N HIS A 212 -6.72 -12.82 3.40
CA HIS A 212 -7.73 -11.82 3.78
C HIS A 212 -7.44 -10.46 3.12
N CYS A 213 -6.16 -10.05 3.14
CA CYS A 213 -5.72 -8.82 2.49
C CYS A 213 -6.03 -8.85 0.99
N VAL A 214 -5.55 -9.88 0.27
CA VAL A 214 -5.79 -10.06 -1.18
C VAL A 214 -7.28 -10.08 -1.51
N PHE A 215 -8.10 -10.76 -0.71
CA PHE A 215 -9.55 -10.81 -0.88
C PHE A 215 -10.20 -9.43 -0.81
N GLU A 216 -9.88 -8.62 0.21
CA GLU A 216 -10.48 -7.29 0.36
C GLU A 216 -10.01 -6.32 -0.74
N ILE A 217 -8.76 -6.42 -1.22
CA ILE A 217 -8.29 -5.66 -2.40
C ILE A 217 -9.11 -6.03 -3.64
N ALA A 218 -9.29 -7.33 -3.91
CA ALA A 218 -10.06 -7.81 -5.05
C ALA A 218 -11.49 -7.26 -5.03
N LYS A 219 -12.13 -7.32 -3.86
CA LYS A 219 -13.48 -6.82 -3.60
C LYS A 219 -13.59 -5.30 -3.73
N GLN A 220 -12.71 -4.55 -3.07
CA GLN A 220 -12.72 -3.08 -3.08
C GLN A 220 -12.57 -2.51 -4.50
N HIS A 221 -11.77 -3.17 -5.33
CA HIS A 221 -11.47 -2.71 -6.69
C HIS A 221 -12.20 -3.48 -7.79
N ASN A 222 -13.14 -4.35 -7.41
CA ASN A 222 -13.89 -5.20 -8.34
C ASN A 222 -12.99 -5.93 -9.37
N ASN A 223 -11.84 -6.43 -8.90
CA ASN A 223 -10.80 -7.00 -9.76
C ASN A 223 -10.68 -8.51 -9.55
N GLN A 224 -11.42 -9.27 -10.35
CA GLN A 224 -11.46 -10.73 -10.26
C GLN A 224 -10.09 -11.38 -10.48
N ALA A 225 -9.18 -10.75 -11.25
CA ALA A 225 -7.86 -11.31 -11.51
C ALA A 225 -7.00 -11.42 -10.23
N VAL A 226 -7.29 -10.60 -9.22
CA VAL A 226 -6.61 -10.63 -7.93
C VAL A 226 -6.97 -11.89 -7.13
N CYS A 227 -8.16 -12.45 -7.32
CA CYS A 227 -8.60 -13.65 -6.61
C CYS A 227 -7.70 -14.88 -6.87
N GLY A 228 -7.03 -14.94 -8.02
CA GLY A 228 -6.10 -16.03 -8.36
C GLY A 228 -4.81 -16.05 -7.53
N PHE A 229 -4.55 -15.02 -6.72
CA PHE A 229 -3.41 -14.96 -5.79
C PHE A 229 -3.73 -15.49 -4.39
N ILE A 230 -5.01 -15.81 -4.10
CA ILE A 230 -5.37 -16.43 -2.83
C ILE A 230 -4.82 -17.86 -2.80
N ALA A 231 -3.97 -18.16 -1.81
CA ALA A 231 -3.35 -19.47 -1.71
C ALA A 231 -4.40 -20.58 -1.54
N PHE A 232 -4.28 -21.66 -2.31
CA PHE A 232 -5.21 -22.78 -2.28
C PHE A 232 -5.25 -23.47 -0.91
N GLY A 233 -6.42 -23.45 -0.26
CA GLY A 233 -6.76 -24.42 0.80
C GLY A 233 -6.73 -23.93 2.23
N GLU A 234 -6.54 -22.63 2.50
CA GLU A 234 -6.64 -22.08 3.85
C GLU A 234 -7.98 -21.32 4.05
N PRO A 235 -9.02 -21.96 4.63
CA PRO A 235 -10.23 -21.24 5.02
C PRO A 235 -9.91 -20.10 6.00
N PRO A 236 -10.69 -19.00 5.99
CA PRO A 236 -12.01 -18.87 5.37
C PRO A 236 -12.01 -18.23 3.96
N TYR A 237 -10.86 -17.88 3.39
CA TYR A 237 -10.81 -17.16 2.12
C TYR A 237 -10.36 -18.08 1.00
N THR A 238 -11.26 -18.43 0.09
CA THR A 238 -10.93 -19.20 -1.11
C THR A 238 -10.99 -18.32 -2.37
N GLU A 239 -10.27 -18.71 -3.42
CA GLU A 239 -10.37 -18.08 -4.74
C GLU A 239 -11.83 -18.06 -5.24
N GLN A 240 -12.59 -19.15 -5.00
CA GLN A 240 -13.98 -19.28 -5.43
C GLN A 240 -14.89 -18.28 -4.70
N ASP A 241 -14.75 -18.15 -3.38
CA ASP A 241 -15.51 -17.18 -2.58
C ASP A 241 -15.18 -15.74 -2.98
N CYS A 242 -13.91 -15.46 -3.30
CA CYS A 242 -13.45 -14.18 -3.82
C CYS A 242 -14.11 -13.86 -5.16
N VAL A 243 -14.04 -14.79 -6.11
CA VAL A 243 -14.65 -14.61 -7.45
C VAL A 243 -16.14 -14.36 -7.31
N ALA A 244 -16.87 -15.19 -6.56
CA ALA A 244 -18.29 -15.02 -6.35
C ALA A 244 -18.64 -13.63 -5.76
N THR A 245 -17.90 -13.21 -4.73
CA THR A 245 -18.07 -11.90 -4.09
C THR A 245 -17.84 -10.74 -5.05
N VAL A 246 -16.75 -10.79 -5.82
CA VAL A 246 -16.38 -9.75 -6.79
C VAL A 246 -17.40 -9.69 -7.93
N THR A 247 -17.84 -10.83 -8.46
CA THR A 247 -18.80 -10.87 -9.59
C THR A 247 -20.26 -10.65 -9.17
N GLY A 248 -20.57 -10.65 -7.87
CA GLY A 248 -21.93 -10.61 -7.35
C GLY A 248 -22.76 -11.85 -7.70
N ALA A 249 -22.10 -13.01 -7.80
CA ALA A 249 -22.68 -14.28 -8.21
C ALA A 249 -23.13 -15.13 -7.02
#